data_AF-A0A351WJ69-F1
#
_entry.id   AF-A0A351WJ69-F1
#
_cell.length_a   1.000
_cell.length_b   1.000
_cell.length_c   1.000
_cell.angle_alpha   90.00
_cell.angle_beta   90.00
_cell.angle_gamma   90.00
#
_symmetry.space_group_name_H-M   'P 1'
#
loop_
_entity.id
_entity.type
_entity.pdbx_description
1 polymer ?
#
loop_
_entity_poly.entity_id
_entity_poly.type
_entity_poly.pdbx_seq_one_letter_code
_entity_poly.pdbx_strand_id
1 'polypeptide(L)'
;MDFVCQQCGTCCRWSGHVLLTASDIAAISTHLGLSENDFIDRYAALASNRSQLTLQDAPDGACIFLDAQQCRIYPVRPSQCRTFPSQWQVEGCPASFQDKQRSRT
;
A
#
# COMPACT_ATOMS: atom_id res chain seq x y z
N MET A 1 -5.67 -1.61 21.22
CA MET A 1 -6.16 -2.85 20.59
C MET A 1 -5.61 -2.81 19.18
N ASP A 2 -4.60 -3.63 18.92
CA ASP A 2 -3.82 -3.52 17.69
C ASP A 2 -4.63 -4.07 16.51
N PHE A 3 -4.61 -3.35 15.40
CA PHE A 3 -5.25 -3.82 14.17
C PHE A 3 -4.49 -5.03 13.62
N VAL A 4 -5.20 -6.15 13.39
CA VAL A 4 -4.65 -7.34 12.74
C VAL A 4 -5.21 -7.45 11.33
N CYS A 5 -4.33 -7.40 10.34
CA CYS A 5 -4.70 -7.52 8.93
C CYS A 5 -5.25 -8.93 8.62
N GLN A 6 -6.52 -8.99 8.22
CA GLN A 6 -7.24 -10.23 7.88
C GLN A 6 -6.91 -10.79 6.48
N GLN A 7 -5.96 -10.21 5.75
CA GLN A 7 -5.60 -10.63 4.38
C GLN A 7 -6.78 -10.64 3.38
N CYS A 8 -7.81 -9.85 3.62
CA CYS A 8 -9.02 -9.82 2.79
C CYS A 8 -8.87 -9.09 1.44
N GLY A 9 -7.72 -8.47 1.17
CA GLY A 9 -7.46 -7.72 -0.06
C GLY A 9 -8.26 -6.42 -0.22
N THR A 10 -9.17 -6.08 0.69
CA THR A 10 -10.01 -4.87 0.58
C THR A 10 -9.18 -3.59 0.57
N CYS A 11 -8.10 -3.50 1.36
CA CYS A 11 -7.19 -2.35 1.35
C CYS A 11 -6.49 -2.13 0.01
N CYS A 12 -6.26 -3.19 -0.76
CA CYS A 12 -5.62 -3.11 -2.08
C CYS A 12 -6.56 -2.61 -3.17
N ARG A 13 -7.87 -2.50 -2.91
CA ARG A 13 -8.89 -2.07 -3.90
C ARG A 13 -9.35 -0.63 -3.67
N TRP A 14 -8.91 0.02 -2.60
CA TRP A 14 -9.28 1.39 -2.32
C TRP A 14 -8.42 2.36 -3.12
N SER A 15 -9.04 3.44 -3.57
CA SER A 15 -8.36 4.55 -4.22
C SER A 15 -7.35 5.17 -3.27
N GLY A 16 -6.08 5.17 -3.65
CA GLY A 16 -4.99 5.79 -2.89
C GLY A 16 -3.62 5.38 -3.43
N HIS A 17 -2.67 6.31 -3.40
CA HIS A 17 -1.30 6.03 -3.83
C HIS A 17 -0.49 5.48 -2.67
N VAL A 18 0.03 4.26 -2.83
CA VAL A 18 0.95 3.65 -1.86
C VAL A 18 2.34 4.22 -2.11
N LEU A 19 2.71 5.26 -1.38
CA LEU A 19 4.03 5.88 -1.55
C LEU A 19 5.12 4.96 -1.00
N LEU A 20 6.19 4.82 -1.78
CA LEU A 20 7.32 3.96 -1.51
C LEU A 20 8.47 4.75 -0.90
N THR A 21 9.09 4.16 0.11
CA THR A 21 10.42 4.57 0.59
C THR A 21 11.50 3.76 -0.14
N ALA A 22 12.76 4.21 -0.08
CA ALA A 22 13.90 3.46 -0.60
C ALA A 22 13.97 2.04 0.01
N SER A 23 13.68 1.91 1.31
CA SER A 23 13.65 0.62 2.00
C SER A 23 12.53 -0.29 1.50
N ASP A 24 11.36 0.26 1.14
CA ASP A 24 10.27 -0.53 0.55
C ASP A 24 10.69 -1.05 -0.83
N ILE A 25 11.32 -0.19 -1.67
CA ILE A 25 11.82 -0.57 -2.99
C ILE A 25 12.84 -1.72 -2.90
N ALA A 26 13.84 -1.58 -2.02
CA ALA A 26 14.86 -2.60 -1.82
C ALA A 26 14.27 -3.93 -1.32
N ALA A 27 13.33 -3.87 -0.36
CA ALA A 27 12.70 -5.06 0.20
C ALA A 27 11.83 -5.80 -0.82
N ILE A 28 11.03 -5.06 -1.60
CA ILE A 28 10.11 -5.66 -2.58
C ILE A 28 10.88 -6.20 -3.79
N SER A 29 11.83 -5.45 -4.32
CA SER A 29 12.68 -5.91 -5.44
C SER A 29 13.42 -7.19 -5.08
N THR A 30 14.05 -7.25 -3.89
CA THR A 30 14.72 -8.46 -3.38
C THR A 30 13.75 -9.63 -3.28
N HIS A 31 12.55 -9.41 -2.73
CA HIS A 31 11.54 -10.46 -2.59
C HIS A 31 11.05 -11.01 -3.94
N LEU A 32 10.98 -10.16 -4.97
CA LEU A 32 10.59 -10.53 -6.32
C LEU A 32 11.76 -11.09 -7.17
N GLY A 33 12.99 -11.06 -6.66
CA GLY A 33 14.19 -11.46 -7.41
C GLY A 33 14.53 -10.52 -8.57
N LEU A 34 14.22 -9.23 -8.42
CA LEU A 34 14.45 -8.18 -9.42
C LEU A 34 15.52 -7.19 -8.94
N SER A 35 16.13 -6.48 -9.88
CA SER A 35 16.88 -5.26 -9.54
C SER A 35 15.92 -4.15 -9.09
N GLU A 36 16.41 -3.17 -8.32
CA GLU A 36 15.58 -2.02 -7.93
C GLU A 36 15.08 -1.26 -9.17
N ASN A 37 15.91 -1.10 -10.20
CA ASN A 37 15.52 -0.44 -11.45
C ASN A 37 14.42 -1.21 -12.17
N ASP A 38 14.57 -2.54 -12.32
CA ASP A 38 13.52 -3.39 -12.93
C ASP A 38 12.20 -3.31 -12.14
N PHE A 39 12.28 -3.26 -10.81
CA PHE A 39 11.09 -3.10 -9.98
C PHE A 39 10.42 -1.74 -10.22
N ILE A 40 11.21 -0.66 -10.25
CA ILE A 40 10.70 0.69 -10.48
C ILE A 40 10.02 0.77 -11.84
N ASP A 41 10.67 0.28 -12.90
CA ASP A 41 10.15 0.35 -14.26
C ASP A 41 8.86 -0.45 -14.45
N ARG A 42 8.72 -1.58 -13.76
CA ARG A 42 7.58 -2.50 -13.95
C ARG A 42 6.41 -2.25 -12.98
N TYR A 43 6.68 -1.79 -11.77
CA TYR A 43 5.70 -1.79 -10.67
C TYR A 43 5.55 -0.45 -9.97
N ALA A 44 6.40 0.53 -10.24
CA ALA A 44 6.31 1.85 -9.64
C ALA A 44 6.02 2.94 -10.67
N ALA A 45 5.48 4.06 -10.20
CA ALA A 45 5.25 5.27 -10.99
C ALA A 45 5.57 6.51 -10.14
N LEU A 46 5.83 7.64 -10.78
CA LEU A 46 6.01 8.91 -10.07
C LEU A 46 4.68 9.33 -9.44
N ALA A 47 4.68 9.55 -8.13
CA ALA A 47 3.49 10.02 -7.41
C ALA A 47 3.14 11.46 -7.78
N SER A 48 1.89 11.87 -7.50
CA SER A 48 1.37 13.20 -7.85
C SER A 48 2.15 14.35 -7.20
N ASN A 49 2.77 14.11 -6.05
CA ASN A 49 3.64 15.07 -5.36
C ASN A 49 4.99 15.29 -6.06
N ARG A 50 5.31 14.49 -7.10
CA ARG A 50 6.56 14.48 -7.87
C ARG A 50 7.84 14.32 -7.05
N SER A 51 7.73 13.89 -5.80
CA SER A 51 8.87 13.72 -4.90
C SER A 51 9.10 12.26 -4.50
N GLN A 52 8.15 11.37 -4.78
CA GLN A 52 8.21 9.96 -4.39
C GLN A 52 7.66 9.06 -5.50
N LEU A 53 7.98 7.78 -5.40
CA LEU A 53 7.37 6.73 -6.20
C LEU A 53 6.14 6.17 -5.49
N THR A 54 5.15 5.73 -6.27
CA THR A 54 3.98 4.97 -5.82
C THR A 54 3.95 3.63 -6.52
N LEU A 55 3.33 2.63 -5.90
CA LEU A 55 2.91 1.44 -6.64
C LEU A 55 1.95 1.79 -7.77
N GLN A 56 2.07 1.07 -8.87
CA GLN A 56 1.11 1.13 -9.97
C GLN A 56 -0.17 0.37 -9.63
N ASP A 57 -1.26 0.80 -10.26
CA ASP A 57 -2.55 0.11 -10.23
C ASP A 57 -2.66 -0.86 -11.42
N ALA A 58 -3.35 -1.98 -11.20
CA ALA A 58 -3.80 -2.87 -12.24
C ALA A 58 -4.94 -2.22 -13.06
N PRO A 59 -5.31 -2.77 -14.23
CA PRO A 59 -6.33 -2.19 -15.10
C PRO A 59 -7.73 -2.05 -14.45
N ASP A 60 -8.02 -2.83 -13.41
CA ASP A 60 -9.26 -2.76 -12.63
C ASP A 60 -9.22 -1.71 -11.50
N GLY A 61 -8.12 -0.96 -11.38
CA GLY A 61 -7.90 0.05 -10.34
C GLY A 61 -7.46 -0.50 -8.99
N ALA A 62 -7.22 -1.82 -8.87
CA ALA A 62 -6.64 -2.40 -7.67
C ALA A 62 -5.10 -2.30 -7.70
N CYS A 63 -4.45 -2.47 -6.55
CA CYS A 63 -2.99 -2.57 -6.46
C CYS A 63 -2.45 -3.70 -7.36
N ILE A 64 -1.38 -3.45 -8.12
CA ILE A 64 -0.75 -4.43 -9.04
C ILE A 64 -0.27 -5.74 -8.38
N PHE A 65 -0.11 -5.73 -7.05
CA PHE A 65 0.28 -6.90 -6.27
C PHE A 65 -0.88 -7.68 -5.66
N LEU A 66 -2.13 -7.26 -5.90
CA LEU A 66 -3.31 -8.04 -5.53
C LEU A 66 -3.50 -9.18 -6.53
N ASP A 67 -3.53 -10.40 -6.01
CA ASP A 67 -3.87 -11.61 -6.77
C ASP A 67 -5.11 -12.25 -6.16
N ALA A 68 -6.22 -12.19 -6.90
CA ALA A 68 -7.57 -12.48 -6.42
C ALA A 68 -7.95 -11.70 -5.14
N GLN A 69 -7.61 -12.24 -3.97
CA GLN A 69 -7.86 -11.64 -2.65
C GLN A 69 -6.58 -11.50 -1.80
N GLN A 70 -5.44 -12.01 -2.27
CA GLN A 70 -4.21 -12.08 -1.51
C GLN A 70 -3.18 -11.07 -2.05
N CYS A 71 -2.56 -10.31 -1.13
CA CYS A 71 -1.42 -9.49 -1.49
C CYS A 71 -0.19 -10.39 -1.70
N ARG A 72 0.34 -10.44 -2.93
CA ARG A 72 1.49 -11.30 -3.27
C ARG A 72 2.77 -10.93 -2.55
N ILE A 73 2.92 -9.66 -2.19
CA ILE A 73 4.08 -9.13 -1.45
C ILE A 73 3.80 -8.98 0.05
N TYR A 74 2.84 -9.74 0.62
CA TYR A 74 2.41 -9.60 2.01
C TYR A 74 3.55 -9.51 3.06
N PRO A 75 4.62 -10.33 2.99
CA PRO A 75 5.72 -10.28 3.96
C PRO A 75 6.52 -8.98 3.90
N VAL A 76 6.65 -8.41 2.71
CA VAL A 76 7.44 -7.19 2.42
C VAL A 76 6.56 -6.00 2.07
N ARG A 77 5.32 -5.97 2.58
CA ARG A 77 4.38 -4.87 2.33
C ARG A 77 5.02 -3.51 2.63
N PRO A 78 4.77 -2.49 1.77
CA PRO A 78 5.21 -1.14 2.05
C PRO A 78 4.76 -0.66 3.42
N SER A 79 5.52 0.28 3.99
CA SER A 79 5.22 0.86 5.31
C SER A 79 3.79 1.39 5.42
N GLN A 80 3.28 2.09 4.39
CA GLN A 80 1.89 2.56 4.34
C GLN A 80 0.85 1.43 4.37
N CYS A 81 1.11 0.30 3.69
CA CYS A 81 0.22 -0.85 3.73
C CYS A 81 0.23 -1.56 5.09
N ARG A 82 1.35 -1.51 5.83
CA ARG A 82 1.47 -2.09 7.17
C ARG A 82 0.75 -1.26 8.22
N THR A 83 0.75 0.07 8.07
CA THR A 83 0.13 1.00 9.03
C THR A 83 -1.32 1.35 8.67
N PHE A 84 -1.85 0.81 7.59
CA PHE A 84 -3.27 0.89 7.26
C PHE A 84 -4.10 0.00 8.22
N PRO A 85 -5.23 0.46 8.76
CA PRO A 85 -5.89 1.77 8.53
C PRO A 85 -5.52 2.88 9.54
N SER A 86 -4.62 2.61 10.49
CA SER A 86 -4.41 3.51 11.63
C SER A 86 -3.68 4.82 11.28
N GLN A 87 -2.66 4.78 10.42
CA GLN A 87 -1.87 5.96 10.06
C GLN A 87 -2.13 6.47 8.64
N TRP A 88 -2.70 5.62 7.79
CA TRP A 88 -3.03 5.97 6.42
C TRP A 88 -4.51 5.71 6.18
N GLN A 89 -5.22 6.77 5.84
CA GLN A 89 -6.64 6.77 5.59
C GLN A 89 -6.87 7.12 4.15
N VAL A 90 -7.74 6.36 3.50
CA VAL A 90 -8.22 6.62 2.15
C VAL A 90 -9.69 7.02 2.24
N GLU A 91 -10.07 7.98 1.40
CA GLU A 91 -11.44 8.51 1.36
C GLU A 91 -12.43 7.39 0.98
N GLY A 92 -13.57 7.35 1.66
CA GLY A 92 -14.59 6.31 1.44
C GLY A 92 -14.30 4.95 2.09
N CYS A 93 -13.11 4.70 2.64
CA CYS A 93 -12.86 3.45 3.34
C CYS A 93 -13.53 3.42 4.73
N PRO A 94 -14.37 2.41 5.05
CA PRO A 94 -15.06 2.31 6.34
C PRO A 94 -14.11 2.21 7.54
N ALA A 95 -12.88 1.72 7.32
CA ALA A 95 -11.86 1.64 8.36
C ALA A 95 -11.28 3.03 8.75
N SER A 96 -11.39 4.04 7.89
CA SER A 96 -10.93 5.41 8.14
C SER A 96 -11.85 6.20 9.09
N PHE A 97 -13.07 5.72 9.36
CA PHE A 97 -14.06 6.43 10.17
C PHE A 97 -13.98 6.15 11.68
N GLN A 98 -13.15 5.20 12.13
CA GLN A 98 -13.19 4.71 13.51
C GLN A 98 -12.41 5.54 14.54
N ASP A 99 -11.77 6.67 14.17
CA ASP A 99 -10.90 7.42 15.11
C ASP A 99 -11.15 8.94 15.14
N LYS A 100 -12.42 9.38 15.09
CA LYS A 100 -12.81 10.78 15.37
C LYS A 100 -13.77 10.93 16.55
N GLN A 101 -13.59 10.15 17.61
CA GLN A 101 -14.34 10.33 18.88
C GLN A 101 -13.45 10.41 20.15
N ARG A 102 -12.16 10.76 20.04
CA ARG A 102 -11.29 11.00 21.20
C ARG A 102 -10.46 12.30 21.09
N SER A 103 -11.16 13.43 20.96
CA SER A 103 -10.61 14.76 21.32
C SER A 103 -11.75 15.67 21.79
N ARG A 104 -12.33 15.35 22.96
CA ARG A 104 -13.00 16.31 23.84
C ARG A 104 -12.86 15.84 25.29
N THR A 105 -11.75 16.20 25.91
CA THR A 105 -11.69 16.59 27.33
C THR A 105 -10.58 17.61 27.47
#